data_AF-A0A5C6BSA7-F1
#
_entry.id   AF-A0A5C6BSA7-F1
#
_cell.length_a   1.000
_cell.length_b   1.000
_cell.length_c   1.000
_cell.angle_alpha   90.00
_cell.angle_beta   90.00
_cell.angle_gamma   90.00
#
_symmetry.space_group_name_H-M   'P 1'
#
loop_
_entity.id
_entity.type
_entity.pdbx_description
1 polymer ?
#
loop_
_entity_poly.entity_id
_entity_poly.type
_entity_poly.pdbx_seq_one_letter_code
_entity_poly.pdbx_strand_id
1 'polypeptide(L)'
;MKTVVIIQARVGSTRLPRKVLLRLGNETVLSRIVARMRHCERVDEVVVATTTGDADDAIVDECRRCKVRVIRGSEHDVLARYHQAALVSRATEIIRITADCPLIDPLLVDELVLRYQERQNSGCPVDYISNTQPRTYPHGLDMEMFSMRALQIAHEAATKKYEREHVTPFFYQHPDRFVIDNITQSIDQSSMRWTLDEPTDFVFFQAVFRNFRRDEFITTDQVLGLLARQPELSRINATVKQKALKAA
;
A
#
# COMPACT_ATOMS: atom_id res chain seq x y z
N MET A 1 -1.52 17.84 13.31
CA MET A 1 -0.98 17.13 12.13
C MET A 1 -2.16 16.40 11.49
N LYS A 2 -2.10 16.10 10.20
CA LYS A 2 -3.13 15.31 9.51
C LYS A 2 -2.47 14.16 8.75
N THR A 3 -2.69 12.94 9.21
CA THR A 3 -2.14 11.71 8.66
C THR A 3 -3.17 11.08 7.72
N VAL A 4 -2.81 10.95 6.44
CA VAL A 4 -3.72 10.49 5.39
C VAL A 4 -3.17 9.25 4.72
N VAL A 5 -3.97 8.18 4.69
CA VAL A 5 -3.70 7.01 3.86
C VAL A 5 -4.17 7.29 2.44
N ILE A 6 -3.26 7.18 1.48
CA ILE A 6 -3.54 7.29 0.04
C ILE A 6 -3.35 5.91 -0.59
N ILE A 7 -4.48 5.30 -0.96
CA ILE A 7 -4.52 4.02 -1.67
C ILE A 7 -4.43 4.29 -3.17
N GLN A 8 -3.33 3.90 -3.82
CA GLN A 8 -3.25 3.99 -5.28
C GLN A 8 -3.95 2.82 -5.96
N ALA A 9 -4.90 3.13 -6.85
CA ALA A 9 -5.67 2.11 -7.58
C ALA A 9 -5.83 2.49 -9.05
N ARG A 10 -5.65 1.53 -9.96
CA ARG A 10 -5.99 1.62 -11.38
C ARG A 10 -6.43 0.27 -11.92
N VAL A 11 -7.26 0.27 -12.96
CA VAL A 11 -7.73 -0.92 -13.67
C VAL A 11 -6.63 -1.56 -14.53
N GLY A 12 -5.69 -0.75 -15.03
CA GLY A 12 -4.66 -1.08 -16.03
C GLY A 12 -3.57 -2.10 -15.62
N SER A 13 -3.94 -3.18 -14.95
CA SER A 13 -3.07 -4.34 -14.73
C SER A 13 -3.06 -5.23 -15.97
N THR A 14 -1.87 -5.56 -16.47
CA THR A 14 -1.72 -6.40 -17.69
C THR A 14 -1.83 -7.89 -17.40
N ARG A 15 -1.40 -8.33 -16.21
CA ARG A 15 -1.35 -9.76 -15.83
C ARG A 15 -2.64 -10.27 -15.22
N LEU A 16 -3.32 -9.39 -14.48
CA LEU A 16 -4.62 -9.64 -13.90
C LEU A 16 -5.49 -8.39 -14.07
N PRO A 17 -6.15 -8.24 -15.24
CA PRO A 17 -6.98 -7.07 -15.54
C PRO A 17 -8.03 -6.82 -14.47
N ARG A 18 -8.27 -5.54 -14.13
CA ARG A 18 -9.27 -5.14 -13.13
C ARG A 18 -9.05 -5.78 -11.74
N LYS A 19 -7.82 -6.19 -11.39
CA LYS A 19 -7.51 -6.90 -10.12
C LYS A 19 -8.10 -6.25 -8.87
N VAL A 20 -8.06 -4.91 -8.79
CA VAL A 20 -8.56 -4.15 -7.63
C VAL A 20 -10.08 -4.25 -7.47
N LEU A 21 -10.81 -4.65 -8.52
CA LEU A 21 -12.26 -4.83 -8.54
C LEU A 21 -12.68 -6.31 -8.45
N LEU A 22 -11.74 -7.26 -8.44
CA LEU A 22 -12.05 -8.68 -8.23
C LEU A 22 -12.63 -8.87 -6.83
N ARG A 23 -13.56 -9.82 -6.69
CA ARG A 23 -14.26 -10.06 -5.43
C ARG A 23 -13.59 -11.18 -4.62
N LEU A 24 -13.24 -10.85 -3.38
CA LEU A 24 -12.83 -11.80 -2.34
C LEU A 24 -14.01 -11.93 -1.37
N GLY A 25 -14.87 -12.91 -1.65
CA GLY A 25 -16.20 -13.02 -1.03
C GLY A 25 -17.15 -11.96 -1.59
N ASN A 26 -17.80 -11.21 -0.71
CA ASN A 26 -18.77 -10.18 -1.10
C ASN A 26 -18.14 -8.80 -1.36
N GLU A 27 -16.85 -8.65 -1.11
CA GLU A 27 -16.13 -7.38 -1.20
C GLU A 27 -15.15 -7.42 -2.36
N THR A 28 -15.02 -6.30 -3.07
CA THR A 28 -13.89 -6.13 -3.99
C THR A 28 -12.59 -6.02 -3.20
N VAL A 29 -11.46 -6.34 -3.83
CA VAL A 29 -10.11 -6.13 -3.27
C VAL A 29 -9.95 -4.70 -2.77
N LEU A 30 -10.34 -3.70 -3.56
CA LEU A 30 -10.28 -2.30 -3.19
C LEU A 30 -11.13 -2.00 -1.95
N SER A 31 -12.39 -2.45 -1.92
CA SER A 31 -13.26 -2.22 -0.77
C SER A 31 -12.74 -2.86 0.51
N ARG A 32 -12.10 -4.03 0.40
CA ARG A 32 -11.44 -4.70 1.53
C ARG A 32 -10.28 -3.87 2.06
N ILE A 33 -9.41 -3.35 1.18
CA ILE A 33 -8.28 -2.51 1.58
C ILE A 33 -8.78 -1.22 2.24
N VAL A 34 -9.79 -0.56 1.67
CA VAL A 34 -10.42 0.63 2.27
C VAL A 34 -11.00 0.33 3.65
N ALA A 35 -11.72 -0.78 3.81
CA ALA A 35 -12.27 -1.20 5.10
C ALA A 35 -11.15 -1.43 6.12
N ARG A 36 -10.09 -2.14 5.73
CA ARG A 36 -8.91 -2.39 6.59
C ARG A 36 -8.27 -1.06 7.03
N MET A 37 -7.96 -0.16 6.11
CA MET A 37 -7.32 1.13 6.47
C MET A 37 -8.20 2.05 7.33
N ARG A 38 -9.52 1.86 7.34
CA ARG A 38 -10.42 2.56 8.28
C ARG A 38 -10.39 2.02 9.70
N HIS A 39 -9.79 0.84 9.93
CA HIS A 39 -9.57 0.32 11.27
C HIS A 39 -8.30 0.87 11.92
N CYS A 40 -7.47 1.64 11.20
CA CYS A 40 -6.34 2.34 11.80
C CYS A 40 -6.82 3.40 12.78
N GLU A 41 -6.28 3.40 13.99
CA GLU A 41 -6.63 4.36 15.03
C GLU A 41 -5.86 5.69 14.88
N ARG A 42 -4.77 5.70 14.11
CA ARG A 42 -3.86 6.84 13.98
C ARG A 42 -3.91 7.51 12.61
N VAL A 43 -4.95 7.19 11.82
CA VAL A 43 -5.17 7.74 10.49
C VAL A 43 -6.40 8.64 10.51
N ASP A 44 -6.25 9.90 10.09
CA ASP A 44 -7.35 10.86 10.07
C ASP A 44 -8.27 10.67 8.86
N GLU A 45 -7.72 10.25 7.72
CA GLU A 45 -8.48 10.09 6.48
C GLU A 45 -7.88 8.98 5.60
N VAL A 46 -8.77 8.21 4.97
CA VAL A 46 -8.44 7.26 3.90
C VAL A 46 -8.99 7.81 2.59
N VAL A 47 -8.14 7.94 1.57
CA VAL A 47 -8.52 8.35 0.23
C VAL A 47 -8.02 7.37 -0.82
N VAL A 48 -8.73 7.29 -1.94
CA VAL A 48 -8.30 6.51 -3.11
C VAL A 48 -7.82 7.47 -4.19
N ALA A 49 -6.60 7.25 -4.68
CA ALA A 49 -6.02 7.97 -5.79
C ALA A 49 -6.05 7.10 -7.06
N THR A 50 -6.81 7.52 -8.07
CA THR A 50 -7.00 6.79 -9.33
C THR A 50 -6.80 7.68 -10.56
N THR A 51 -6.88 7.15 -11.77
CA THR A 51 -6.61 7.94 -12.99
C THR A 51 -7.84 8.68 -13.48
N THR A 52 -7.64 9.65 -14.37
CA THR A 52 -8.72 10.33 -15.10
C THR A 52 -9.27 9.52 -16.27
N GLY A 53 -8.71 8.33 -16.58
CA GLY A 53 -9.18 7.51 -17.69
C GLY A 53 -10.52 6.83 -17.41
N ASP A 54 -11.36 6.69 -18.44
CA ASP A 54 -12.73 6.15 -18.36
C ASP A 54 -12.78 4.74 -17.77
N ALA A 55 -11.75 3.92 -18.02
CA ALA A 55 -11.66 2.57 -17.46
C ALA A 55 -11.68 2.55 -15.92
N ASP A 56 -11.19 3.63 -15.30
CA ASP A 56 -11.13 3.80 -13.84
C ASP A 56 -12.43 4.37 -13.25
N ASP A 57 -13.46 4.66 -14.05
CA ASP A 57 -14.78 5.03 -13.53
C ASP A 57 -15.37 3.91 -12.66
N ALA A 58 -15.05 2.65 -12.97
CA ALA A 58 -15.45 1.51 -12.14
C ALA A 58 -14.79 1.54 -10.74
N ILE A 59 -13.60 2.14 -10.59
CA ILE A 59 -12.99 2.40 -9.28
C ILE A 59 -13.74 3.51 -8.57
N VAL A 60 -14.11 4.58 -9.28
CA VAL A 60 -14.90 5.69 -8.72
C VAL A 60 -16.23 5.18 -8.18
N ASP A 61 -16.94 4.34 -8.93
CA ASP A 61 -18.21 3.75 -8.51
C ASP A 61 -18.06 2.84 -7.28
N GLU A 62 -17.00 2.03 -7.24
CA GLU A 62 -16.71 1.22 -6.07
C GLU A 62 -16.39 2.07 -4.83
N CYS A 63 -15.65 3.16 -5.01
CA CYS A 63 -15.39 4.10 -3.94
C CYS A 63 -16.64 4.83 -3.46
N ARG A 64 -17.57 5.19 -4.36
CA ARG A 64 -18.89 5.74 -4.00
C ARG A 64 -19.66 4.74 -3.14
N ARG A 65 -19.68 3.45 -3.53
CA ARG A 65 -20.30 2.36 -2.77
C ARG A 65 -19.68 2.23 -1.36
N CYS A 66 -18.35 2.34 -1.27
CA CYS A 66 -17.61 2.32 -0.01
C CYS A 66 -17.65 3.63 0.78
N LYS A 67 -18.26 4.69 0.22
CA LYS A 67 -18.27 6.06 0.79
C LYS A 67 -16.85 6.57 1.09
N VAL A 68 -15.87 6.28 0.24
CA VAL A 68 -14.49 6.76 0.38
C VAL A 68 -14.22 7.85 -0.65
N ARG A 69 -13.48 8.88 -0.25
CA ARG A 69 -13.13 9.99 -1.14
C ARG A 69 -12.19 9.49 -2.24
N VAL A 70 -12.45 9.93 -3.47
CA VAL A 70 -11.64 9.62 -4.65
C VAL A 70 -11.01 10.89 -5.19
N ILE A 71 -9.75 10.80 -5.55
CA ILE A 71 -9.00 11.86 -6.19
C ILE A 71 -8.45 11.30 -7.50
N ARG A 72 -8.79 11.94 -8.61
CA ARG A 72 -8.37 11.53 -9.95
C ARG A 72 -7.20 12.40 -10.42
N GLY A 73 -6.21 11.77 -11.03
CA GLY A 73 -5.04 12.46 -11.58
C GLY A 73 -4.39 11.71 -12.74
N SER A 74 -3.17 12.10 -13.08
CA SER A 74 -2.40 11.53 -14.20
C SER A 74 -2.27 10.01 -14.09
N GLU A 75 -2.40 9.29 -15.20
CA GLU A 75 -2.17 7.83 -15.26
C GLU A 75 -0.68 7.48 -15.12
N HIS A 76 0.17 8.22 -15.83
CA HIS A 76 1.59 7.93 -16.00
C HIS A 76 2.48 8.62 -14.96
N ASP A 77 1.94 9.62 -14.25
CA ASP A 77 2.64 10.36 -13.22
C ASP A 77 2.00 10.11 -11.85
N VAL A 78 2.38 9.00 -11.25
CA VAL A 78 1.84 8.54 -9.97
C VAL A 78 2.28 9.49 -8.86
N LEU A 79 3.51 10.01 -8.90
CA LEU A 79 4.02 10.98 -7.96
C LEU A 79 3.19 12.27 -7.96
N ALA A 80 2.89 12.84 -9.14
CA ALA A 80 1.99 14.00 -9.23
C ALA A 80 0.58 13.69 -8.71
N ARG A 81 0.06 12.49 -8.97
CA ARG A 81 -1.23 12.05 -8.46
C ARG A 81 -1.24 11.93 -6.92
N TYR A 82 -0.17 11.43 -6.31
CA TYR A 82 0.00 11.42 -4.85
C TYR A 82 0.06 12.83 -4.27
N HIS A 83 0.83 13.72 -4.91
CA HIS A 83 0.96 15.12 -4.51
C HIS A 83 -0.38 15.85 -4.54
N GLN A 84 -1.15 15.72 -5.63
CA GLN A 84 -2.50 16.26 -5.74
C GLN A 84 -3.44 15.68 -4.66
N ALA A 85 -3.37 14.37 -4.42
CA ALA A 85 -4.21 13.72 -3.42
C ALA A 85 -3.89 14.20 -1.99
N ALA A 86 -2.62 14.39 -1.66
CA ALA A 86 -2.17 14.94 -0.39
C ALA A 86 -2.62 16.41 -0.22
N LEU A 87 -2.48 17.24 -1.25
CA LEU A 87 -2.92 18.64 -1.24
C LEU A 87 -4.42 18.79 -1.00
N VAL A 88 -5.25 18.09 -1.78
CA VAL A 88 -6.72 18.14 -1.65
C VAL A 88 -7.17 17.66 -0.27
N SER A 89 -6.48 16.65 0.27
CA SER A 89 -6.77 16.11 1.61
C SER A 89 -6.17 16.97 2.73
N ARG A 90 -5.38 18.00 2.42
CA ARG A 90 -4.61 18.80 3.39
C ARG A 90 -3.74 17.91 4.30
N ALA A 91 -3.18 16.84 3.74
CA ALA A 91 -2.32 15.92 4.47
C ALA A 91 -1.02 16.63 4.86
N THR A 92 -0.57 16.44 6.10
CA THR A 92 0.80 16.80 6.51
C THR A 92 1.71 15.58 6.46
N GLU A 93 1.13 14.40 6.67
CA GLU A 93 1.79 13.10 6.62
C GLU A 93 0.98 12.17 5.73
N ILE A 94 1.68 11.41 4.90
CA ILE A 94 1.09 10.55 3.88
C ILE A 94 1.55 9.13 4.14
N ILE A 95 0.60 8.19 4.14
CA ILE A 95 0.87 6.76 4.11
C ILE A 95 0.50 6.24 2.72
N ARG A 96 1.47 5.73 1.98
CA ARG A 96 1.29 5.11 0.67
C ARG A 96 0.93 3.63 0.84
N ILE A 97 -0.23 3.25 0.31
CA ILE A 97 -0.69 1.85 0.24
C ILE A 97 -1.05 1.53 -1.22
N THR A 98 -0.69 0.34 -1.70
CA THR A 98 -1.05 -0.13 -3.04
C THR A 98 -2.32 -1.00 -3.00
N ALA A 99 -3.19 -0.84 -3.99
CA ALA A 99 -4.49 -1.53 -4.03
C ALA A 99 -4.43 -3.03 -4.39
N ASP A 100 -3.26 -3.64 -4.34
CA ASP A 100 -3.00 -5.07 -4.55
C ASP A 100 -2.57 -5.82 -3.29
N CYS A 101 -2.69 -5.18 -2.13
CA CYS A 101 -2.30 -5.72 -0.83
C CYS A 101 -3.54 -6.00 0.05
N PRO A 102 -4.40 -6.99 -0.27
CA PRO A 102 -5.68 -7.20 0.43
C PRO A 102 -5.54 -7.65 1.89
N LEU A 103 -4.34 -8.08 2.31
CA LEU A 103 -4.03 -8.47 3.69
C LEU A 103 -3.31 -7.37 4.49
N ILE A 104 -3.07 -6.18 3.93
CA ILE A 104 -2.39 -5.07 4.61
C ILE A 104 -2.94 -4.85 6.03
N ASP A 105 -2.09 -4.83 7.04
CA ASP A 105 -2.52 -4.91 8.44
C ASP A 105 -2.66 -3.52 9.07
N PRO A 106 -3.86 -3.11 9.51
CA PRO A 106 -4.08 -1.80 10.13
C PRO A 106 -3.24 -1.59 11.40
N LEU A 107 -2.95 -2.64 12.16
CA LEU A 107 -2.14 -2.54 13.38
C LEU A 107 -0.68 -2.22 13.06
N LEU A 108 -0.14 -2.80 11.99
CA LEU A 108 1.22 -2.49 11.50
C LEU A 108 1.28 -1.06 10.93
N VAL A 109 0.20 -0.58 10.30
CA VAL A 109 0.12 0.82 9.84
C VAL A 109 0.13 1.77 11.04
N ASP A 110 -0.60 1.47 12.11
CA ASP A 110 -0.58 2.29 13.33
C ASP A 110 0.80 2.26 14.02
N GLU A 111 1.51 1.12 14.01
CA GLU A 111 2.90 1.03 14.48
C GLU A 111 3.85 1.91 13.65
N LEU A 112 3.68 1.93 12.32
CA LEU A 112 4.45 2.81 11.43
C LEU A 112 4.23 4.28 11.78
N VAL A 113 2.97 4.69 11.99
CA VAL A 113 2.63 6.07 12.36
C VAL A 113 3.23 6.43 13.71
N LEU A 114 3.15 5.54 14.70
CA LEU A 114 3.79 5.73 16.01
C LEU A 114 5.29 5.97 15.88
N ARG A 115 5.99 5.08 15.18
CA ARG A 115 7.43 5.21 15.01
C ARG A 115 7.79 6.49 14.26
N TYR A 116 7.04 6.87 13.23
CA TYR A 116 7.23 8.13 12.52
C TYR A 116 7.11 9.32 13.48
N GLN A 117 6.04 9.38 14.27
CA GLN A 117 5.79 10.45 15.23
C GLN A 117 6.87 10.53 16.33
N GLU A 118 7.34 9.41 16.85
CA GLU A 118 8.47 9.35 17.79
C GLU A 118 9.74 9.94 17.17
N ARG A 119 10.05 9.57 15.93
CA ARG A 119 11.19 10.11 15.18
C ARG A 119 11.04 11.60 14.92
N GLN A 120 9.85 12.08 14.57
CA GLN A 120 9.58 13.50 14.38
C GLN A 120 9.81 14.34 15.64
N ASN A 121 9.56 13.77 16.82
CA ASN A 121 9.79 14.42 18.12
C ASN A 121 11.23 14.23 18.66
N SER A 122 12.08 13.51 17.93
CA SER A 122 13.47 13.27 18.29
C SER A 122 14.40 14.38 17.78
N GLY A 123 15.67 14.36 18.19
CA GLY A 123 16.70 15.25 17.62
C GLY A 123 17.07 14.97 16.16
N CYS A 124 16.52 13.92 15.54
CA CYS A 124 16.77 13.52 14.15
C CYS A 124 15.46 13.07 13.46
N PRO A 125 14.61 14.03 13.04
CA PRO A 125 13.34 13.75 12.36
C PRO A 125 13.56 13.02 11.03
N VAL A 126 12.57 12.21 10.62
CA VAL A 126 12.65 11.35 9.43
C VAL A 126 11.73 11.89 8.34
N ASP A 127 12.26 11.95 7.12
CA ASP A 127 11.48 12.39 5.96
C ASP A 127 10.64 11.24 5.38
N TYR A 128 11.17 10.02 5.47
CA TYR A 128 10.59 8.81 4.90
C TYR A 128 10.89 7.60 5.80
N ILE A 129 9.86 6.81 6.09
CA ILE A 129 9.96 5.53 6.80
C ILE A 129 9.20 4.44 6.02
N SER A 130 9.73 3.23 5.98
CA SER A 130 9.05 2.10 5.34
C SER A 130 9.32 0.77 6.05
N ASN A 131 8.82 -0.34 5.51
CA ASN A 131 9.20 -1.69 5.91
C ASN A 131 9.74 -2.53 4.74
N THR A 132 10.25 -1.86 3.70
CA THR A 132 10.59 -2.49 2.42
C THR A 132 12.10 -2.55 2.17
N GLN A 133 12.91 -1.86 2.97
CA GLN A 133 14.35 -1.65 2.72
C GLN A 133 15.18 -1.63 4.03
N PRO A 134 15.56 -2.80 4.60
CA PRO A 134 15.29 -4.14 4.10
C PRO A 134 13.88 -4.64 4.44
N ARG A 135 13.37 -5.53 3.60
CA ARG A 135 12.09 -6.21 3.82
C ARG A 135 12.29 -7.43 4.74
N THR A 136 11.53 -7.47 5.83
CA THR A 136 11.40 -8.65 6.71
C THR A 136 9.97 -9.17 6.79
N TYR A 137 8.98 -8.38 6.36
CA TYR A 137 7.57 -8.73 6.34
C TYR A 137 7.19 -9.40 5.01
N PRO A 138 6.09 -10.21 4.97
CA PRO A 138 5.52 -10.70 3.72
C PRO A 138 5.34 -9.59 2.67
N HIS A 139 5.69 -9.88 1.42
CA HIS A 139 5.51 -8.96 0.31
C HIS A 139 4.01 -8.74 0.07
N GLY A 140 3.51 -7.54 0.33
CA GLY A 140 2.07 -7.27 0.40
C GLY A 140 1.60 -6.70 1.74
N LEU A 141 2.50 -6.60 2.72
CA LEU A 141 2.36 -5.75 3.90
C LEU A 141 3.16 -4.45 3.77
N ASP A 142 3.43 -4.04 2.53
CA ASP A 142 4.27 -2.90 2.21
C ASP A 142 3.61 -1.61 2.67
N MET A 143 4.34 -0.85 3.48
CA MET A 143 3.90 0.44 3.97
C MET A 143 5.05 1.44 3.85
N GLU A 144 4.70 2.64 3.43
CA GLU A 144 5.63 3.75 3.26
C GLU A 144 4.96 5.01 3.79
N MET A 145 5.64 5.74 4.66
CA MET A 145 5.13 6.98 5.23
C MET A 145 6.15 8.10 5.05
N PHE A 146 5.67 9.28 4.67
CA PHE A 146 6.51 10.45 4.41
C PHE A 146 5.74 11.75 4.61
N SER A 147 6.47 12.85 4.81
CA SER A 147 5.86 14.17 4.98
C SER A 147 5.39 14.77 3.66
N MET A 148 4.40 15.66 3.73
CA MET A 148 4.00 16.50 2.59
C MET A 148 5.17 17.32 2.03
N ARG A 149 6.10 17.75 2.89
CA ARG A 149 7.32 18.45 2.49
C ARG A 149 8.22 17.56 1.62
N ALA A 150 8.49 16.33 2.06
CA ALA A 150 9.30 15.39 1.29
C ALA A 150 8.64 15.08 -0.06
N LEU A 151 7.33 14.85 -0.07
CA LEU A 151 6.54 14.64 -1.29
C LEU A 151 6.64 15.83 -2.26
N GLN A 152 6.55 17.07 -1.77
CA GLN A 152 6.71 18.28 -2.58
C GLN A 152 8.09 18.33 -3.25
N ILE A 153 9.15 18.10 -2.47
CA ILE A 153 10.53 18.11 -2.97
C ILE A 153 10.71 17.07 -4.07
N ALA A 154 10.22 15.85 -3.86
CA ALA A 154 10.26 14.79 -4.87
C ALA A 154 9.44 15.19 -6.11
N HIS A 155 8.24 15.73 -5.94
CA HIS A 155 7.38 16.15 -7.04
C HIS A 155 8.02 17.25 -7.92
N GLU A 156 8.79 18.17 -7.33
CA GLU A 156 9.46 19.23 -8.08
C GLU A 156 10.76 18.77 -8.75
N ALA A 157 11.52 17.89 -8.09
CA ALA A 157 12.87 17.56 -8.50
C ALA A 157 13.03 16.21 -9.25
N ALA A 158 12.08 15.28 -9.10
CA ALA A 158 12.15 13.99 -9.79
C ALA A 158 11.92 14.16 -11.29
N THR A 159 12.90 13.76 -12.09
CA THR A 159 12.83 13.79 -13.57
C THR A 159 12.84 12.39 -14.17
N LYS A 160 13.28 11.36 -13.44
CA LYS A 160 13.32 10.00 -13.98
C LYS A 160 11.92 9.39 -13.98
N LYS A 161 11.58 8.69 -15.06
CA LYS A 161 10.29 7.98 -15.18
C LYS A 161 10.05 7.03 -14.00
N TYR A 162 11.08 6.31 -13.56
CA TYR A 162 11.00 5.39 -12.43
C TYR A 162 10.57 6.09 -11.13
N GLU A 163 11.12 7.28 -10.84
CA GLU A 163 10.77 8.09 -9.67
C GLU A 163 9.31 8.57 -9.75
N ARG A 164 8.88 9.04 -10.93
CA ARG A 164 7.49 9.50 -11.17
C ARG A 164 6.46 8.37 -11.09
N GLU A 165 6.82 7.16 -11.48
CA GLU A 165 5.91 6.01 -11.51
C GLU A 165 5.78 5.32 -10.13
N HIS A 166 6.86 5.29 -9.36
CA HIS A 166 6.90 4.55 -8.09
C HIS A 166 6.87 5.43 -6.84
N VAL A 167 6.79 6.75 -6.98
CA VAL A 167 6.59 7.75 -5.91
C VAL A 167 7.80 7.92 -4.99
N THR A 168 8.17 6.87 -4.27
CA THR A 168 9.19 6.89 -3.22
C THR A 168 10.65 6.69 -3.66
N PRO A 169 10.99 6.27 -4.91
CA PRO A 169 12.40 6.14 -5.30
C PRO A 169 13.27 7.36 -5.09
N PHE A 170 12.68 8.54 -5.27
CA PHE A 170 13.42 9.77 -5.09
C PHE A 170 13.98 9.94 -3.68
N PHE A 171 13.33 9.38 -2.65
CA PHE A 171 13.81 9.49 -1.28
C PHE A 171 15.11 8.70 -1.09
N TYR A 172 15.08 7.40 -1.40
CA TYR A 172 16.22 6.51 -1.15
C TYR A 172 17.32 6.57 -2.21
N GLN A 173 17.06 7.17 -3.39
CA GLN A 173 18.11 7.51 -4.36
C GLN A 173 18.88 8.80 -4.01
N HIS A 174 18.39 9.58 -3.04
CA HIS A 174 18.99 10.84 -2.59
C HIS A 174 19.17 10.89 -1.06
N PRO A 175 19.97 9.97 -0.47
CA PRO A 175 20.18 9.92 0.98
C PRO A 175 20.91 11.15 1.53
N ASP A 176 21.55 11.96 0.67
CA ASP A 176 22.11 13.27 1.00
C ASP A 176 21.04 14.33 1.29
N ARG A 177 19.79 14.09 0.89
CA ARG A 177 18.66 15.03 0.97
C ARG A 177 17.56 14.61 1.94
N PHE A 178 17.51 13.32 2.30
CA PHE A 178 16.41 12.75 3.07
C PHE A 178 16.93 11.87 4.19
N VAL A 179 16.36 12.05 5.38
CA VAL A 179 16.57 11.12 6.50
C VAL A 179 15.59 9.96 6.35
N ILE A 180 16.12 8.74 6.25
CA ILE A 180 15.36 7.53 5.97
C ILE A 180 15.40 6.59 7.17
N ASP A 181 14.27 5.97 7.48
CA ASP A 181 14.15 4.91 8.48
C ASP A 181 13.45 3.67 7.90
N ASN A 182 13.62 2.53 8.56
CA ASN A 182 12.97 1.29 8.16
C ASN A 182 12.58 0.44 9.38
N ILE A 183 11.33 -0.03 9.40
CA ILE A 183 10.83 -0.96 10.41
C ILE A 183 11.07 -2.39 9.94
N THR A 184 11.61 -3.20 10.85
CA THR A 184 11.86 -4.63 10.63
C THR A 184 11.26 -5.45 11.76
N GLN A 185 10.93 -6.70 11.47
CA GLN A 185 10.62 -7.71 12.47
C GLN A 185 11.78 -8.68 12.66
N SER A 186 11.82 -9.35 13.80
CA SER A 186 12.89 -10.29 14.17
C SER A 186 12.90 -11.57 13.34
N ILE A 187 11.74 -12.03 12.89
CA ILE A 187 11.60 -13.22 12.05
C ILE A 187 11.45 -12.78 10.59
N ASP A 188 12.38 -13.21 9.74
CA ASP A 188 12.29 -12.90 8.30
C ASP A 188 11.22 -13.76 7.61
N GLN A 189 10.20 -13.08 7.10
CA GLN A 189 9.08 -13.64 6.35
C GLN A 189 8.96 -13.02 4.96
N SER A 190 10.01 -12.33 4.50
CA SER A 190 10.07 -11.64 3.21
C SER A 190 9.88 -12.57 2.00
N SER A 191 10.08 -13.88 2.18
CA SER A 191 9.82 -14.90 1.16
C SER A 191 8.33 -15.15 0.89
N MET A 192 7.44 -14.74 1.80
CA MET A 192 5.99 -14.89 1.64
C MET A 192 5.43 -13.85 0.66
N ARG A 193 4.59 -14.30 -0.27
CA ARG A 193 3.98 -13.46 -1.31
C ARG A 193 2.50 -13.24 -1.05
N TRP A 194 2.15 -12.09 -0.50
CA TRP A 194 0.80 -11.63 -0.20
C TRP A 194 0.41 -10.39 -1.01
N THR A 195 0.79 -10.35 -2.29
CA THR A 195 0.35 -9.33 -3.26
C THR A 195 -0.45 -9.97 -4.38
N LEU A 196 -1.44 -9.23 -4.90
CA LEU A 196 -2.33 -9.67 -5.97
C LEU A 196 -1.83 -9.17 -7.32
N ASP A 197 -1.12 -9.99 -8.09
CA ASP A 197 -0.73 -9.64 -9.46
C ASP A 197 -1.10 -10.67 -10.51
N GLU A 198 -1.12 -11.94 -10.11
CA GLU A 198 -1.37 -13.09 -10.99
C GLU A 198 -2.67 -13.80 -10.61
N PRO A 199 -3.28 -14.58 -11.52
CA PRO A 199 -4.43 -15.42 -11.20
C PRO A 199 -4.20 -16.35 -10.01
N THR A 200 -2.99 -16.89 -9.84
CA THR A 200 -2.63 -17.76 -8.69
C THR A 200 -2.60 -17.00 -7.36
N ASP A 201 -2.22 -15.72 -7.36
CA ASP A 201 -2.33 -14.87 -6.17
C ASP A 201 -3.81 -14.71 -5.76
N PHE A 202 -4.70 -14.56 -6.75
CA PHE A 202 -6.15 -14.49 -6.48
C PHE A 202 -6.68 -15.78 -5.86
N VAL A 203 -6.26 -16.95 -6.36
CA VAL A 203 -6.61 -18.26 -5.77
C VAL A 203 -6.09 -18.37 -4.35
N PHE A 204 -4.85 -17.91 -4.08
CA PHE A 204 -4.28 -17.86 -2.73
C PHE A 204 -5.17 -17.04 -1.79
N PHE A 205 -5.52 -15.81 -2.15
CA PHE A 205 -6.39 -14.99 -1.30
C PHE A 205 -7.78 -15.60 -1.12
N GLN A 206 -8.38 -16.17 -2.15
CA GLN A 206 -9.66 -16.87 -2.01
C GLN A 206 -9.56 -18.01 -0.99
N ALA A 207 -8.49 -18.79 -1.02
CA ALA A 207 -8.27 -19.89 -0.07
C ALA A 207 -8.03 -19.37 1.36
N VAL A 208 -7.21 -18.34 1.54
CA VAL A 208 -6.95 -17.70 2.84
C VAL A 208 -8.24 -17.12 3.43
N PHE A 209 -8.97 -16.28 2.69
CA PHE A 209 -10.17 -15.62 3.22
C PHE A 209 -11.33 -16.59 3.52
N ARG A 210 -11.37 -17.80 2.93
CA ARG A 210 -12.36 -18.84 3.28
C ARG A 210 -12.18 -19.39 4.69
N ASN A 211 -11.00 -19.23 5.29
CA ASN A 211 -10.71 -19.71 6.64
C ASN A 211 -11.14 -18.73 7.76
N PHE A 212 -11.61 -17.53 7.40
CA PHE A 212 -12.00 -16.50 8.36
C PHE A 212 -13.48 -16.15 8.23
N ARG A 213 -14.09 -15.69 9.31
CA ARG A 213 -15.47 -15.17 9.23
C ARG A 213 -15.46 -13.88 8.42
N ARG A 214 -16.58 -13.62 7.74
CA ARG A 214 -16.75 -12.47 6.85
C ARG A 214 -16.36 -11.14 7.49
N ASP A 215 -16.82 -10.90 8.71
CA ASP A 215 -16.65 -9.63 9.43
C ASP A 215 -15.51 -9.73 10.46
N GLU A 216 -14.68 -10.77 10.36
CA GLU A 216 -13.52 -10.94 11.25
C GLU A 216 -12.43 -9.94 10.89
N PHE A 217 -11.92 -9.26 11.92
CA PHE A 217 -10.72 -8.46 11.79
C PHE A 217 -9.51 -9.41 11.74
N ILE A 218 -8.94 -9.56 10.55
CA ILE A 218 -7.82 -10.48 10.29
C ILE A 218 -6.49 -9.75 10.44
N THR A 219 -5.66 -10.17 11.39
CA THR A 219 -4.29 -9.70 11.60
C THR A 219 -3.26 -10.55 10.85
N THR A 220 -2.05 -10.01 10.70
CA THR A 220 -0.90 -10.71 10.15
C THR A 220 -0.63 -12.00 10.90
N ASP A 221 -0.64 -11.96 12.24
CA ASP A 221 -0.41 -13.13 13.09
C ASP A 221 -1.44 -14.23 12.88
N GLN A 222 -2.72 -13.87 12.68
CA GLN A 222 -3.76 -14.85 12.38
C GLN A 222 -3.53 -15.53 11.03
N VAL A 223 -3.11 -14.78 10.01
CA VAL A 223 -2.75 -15.35 8.70
C VAL A 223 -1.51 -16.24 8.81
N LEU A 224 -0.46 -15.79 9.49
CA LEU A 224 0.75 -16.59 9.72
C LEU A 224 0.44 -17.89 10.46
N GLY A 225 -0.38 -17.82 11.52
CA GLY A 225 -0.84 -18.99 12.25
C GLY A 225 -1.67 -19.95 11.39
N LEU A 226 -2.49 -19.43 10.47
CA LEU A 226 -3.19 -20.24 9.48
C LEU A 226 -2.20 -20.94 8.54
N LEU A 227 -1.25 -20.22 7.95
CA LEU A 227 -0.27 -20.78 7.01
C LEU A 227 0.66 -21.80 7.68
N ALA A 228 0.95 -21.64 8.98
CA ALA A 228 1.69 -22.63 9.76
C ALA A 228 0.89 -23.94 9.93
N ARG A 229 -0.43 -23.85 10.11
CA ARG A 229 -1.33 -25.02 10.23
C ARG A 229 -1.70 -25.64 8.88
N GLN A 230 -1.69 -24.85 7.81
CA GLN A 230 -2.06 -25.23 6.43
C GLN A 230 -0.97 -24.78 5.43
N PRO A 231 0.22 -25.42 5.43
CA PRO A 231 1.35 -24.99 4.60
C PRO A 231 1.10 -25.08 3.09
N GLU A 232 0.12 -25.87 2.66
CA GLU A 232 -0.32 -25.97 1.27
C GLU A 232 -0.85 -24.65 0.71
N LEU A 233 -1.42 -23.77 1.55
CA LEU A 233 -1.89 -22.45 1.13
C LEU A 233 -0.72 -21.62 0.59
N SER A 234 0.42 -21.61 1.29
CA SER A 234 1.62 -20.88 0.86
C SER A 234 2.19 -21.40 -0.45
N ARG A 235 1.88 -22.64 -0.86
CA ARG A 235 2.37 -23.22 -2.12
C ARG A 235 1.58 -22.75 -3.34
N ILE A 236 0.37 -22.22 -3.16
CA ILE A 236 -0.53 -21.84 -4.26
C ILE A 236 0.12 -20.84 -5.22
N ASN A 237 0.85 -19.85 -4.69
CA ASN A 237 1.53 -18.83 -5.47
C ASN A 237 3.05 -18.81 -5.29
N ALA A 238 3.64 -19.86 -4.70
CA ALA A 238 5.07 -19.95 -4.43
C ALA A 238 5.95 -19.92 -5.70
N THR A 239 5.43 -20.33 -6.84
CA THR A 239 6.15 -20.33 -8.13
C THR A 239 6.11 -18.98 -8.84
N VAL A 240 5.31 -18.03 -8.36
CA VAL A 240 5.17 -16.71 -8.97
C VAL A 240 6.43 -15.90 -8.69
N LYS A 241 7.17 -15.57 -9.74
CA LYS A 241 8.31 -14.65 -9.65
C LYS A 241 7.81 -13.22 -9.56
N GLN A 242 8.19 -12.51 -8.49
CA GLN A 242 7.98 -11.08 -8.39
C GLN A 242 8.67 -10.39 -9.57
N LYS A 243 7.98 -9.44 -10.22
CA LYS A 243 8.64 -8.60 -11.23
C LYS A 243 9.74 -7.82 -10.53
N ALA A 244 10.97 -7.95 -11.02
CA ALA A 244 12.02 -7.03 -10.65
C ALA A 244 11.55 -5.62 -11.03
N LEU A 245 11.58 -4.70 -10.06
CA LEU A 245 11.46 -3.28 -10.35
C LEU A 245 12.67 -2.94 -11.22
N LYS A 246 12.46 -2.72 -12.52
CA LYS A 246 13.55 -2.29 -13.40
C LYS A 246 13.87 -0.85 -13.02
N ALA A 247 15.01 -0.64 -12.38
CA ALA A 247 15.62 0.68 -12.36
C ALA A 247 15.88 1.08 -13.82
N ALA A 248 15.24 2.16 -14.26
CA ALA A 248 15.48 2.76 -15.56
C ALA A 248 16.68 3.72 -15.46
#